data_AF-A0A4Q5QKX1-F1
#
_entry.id   AF-A0A4Q5QKX1-F1
#
_cell.length_a   1.000
_cell.length_b   1.000
_cell.length_c   1.000
_cell.angle_alpha   90.00
_cell.angle_beta   90.00
_cell.angle_gamma   90.00
#
_symmetry.space_group_name_H-M   'P 1'
#
loop_
_entity.id
_entity.type
_entity.pdbx_description
1 polymer ?
#
loop_
_entity_poly.entity_id
_entity_poly.type
_entity_poly.pdbx_seq_one_letter_code
_entity_poly.pdbx_strand_id
1 'polypeptide(L)'
;MNAPANIQYATAEVFEQSPAERAHASAIRVFCPRADDMELAVRCDLAAIRDAASIGARRAKADSSAVILGEVVRMATDGVYAALPVSRLIRLRATLNFTMEAARAVERTQRDG
;
A
#
# COMPACT_ATOMS: atom_id res chain seq x y z
N MET A 1 -14.50 -32.57 -38.69
CA MET A 1 -15.10 -31.25 -38.44
C MET A 1 -15.04 -31.00 -36.94
N ASN A 2 -14.07 -30.21 -36.46
CA ASN A 2 -13.95 -29.85 -35.04
C ASN A 2 -14.36 -28.38 -34.88
N ALA A 3 -15.36 -28.13 -34.04
CA ALA A 3 -15.75 -26.78 -33.65
C ALA A 3 -14.67 -26.17 -32.73
N PRO A 4 -14.35 -24.87 -32.86
CA PRO A 4 -13.45 -24.22 -31.93
C PRO A 4 -14.12 -24.03 -30.57
N ALA A 5 -13.38 -24.38 -29.50
CA ALA A 5 -13.76 -24.11 -28.12
C ALA A 5 -13.89 -22.59 -27.93
N ASN A 6 -15.07 -22.18 -27.49
CA ASN A 6 -15.41 -20.79 -27.19
C ASN A 6 -14.73 -20.41 -25.85
N ILE A 7 -13.57 -19.75 -25.92
CA ILE A 7 -12.89 -19.21 -24.73
C ILE A 7 -13.72 -18.01 -24.26
N GLN A 8 -14.57 -18.23 -23.26
CA GLN A 8 -15.24 -17.15 -22.54
C GLN A 8 -14.17 -16.34 -21.81
N TYR A 9 -13.91 -15.13 -22.30
CA TYR A 9 -13.12 -14.14 -21.57
C TYR A 9 -13.83 -13.87 -20.25
N ALA A 10 -13.20 -14.26 -19.14
CA ALA A 10 -13.62 -13.84 -17.81
C ALA A 10 -13.68 -12.31 -17.80
N THR A 11 -14.90 -11.80 -17.69
CA THR A 11 -15.17 -10.37 -17.52
C THR A 11 -14.34 -9.88 -16.33
N ALA A 12 -13.50 -8.87 -16.56
CA ALA A 12 -12.77 -8.19 -15.50
C ALA A 12 -13.76 -7.79 -14.40
N GLU A 13 -13.67 -8.44 -13.25
CA GLU A 13 -14.40 -8.01 -12.06
C GLU A 13 -13.97 -6.58 -11.78
N VAL A 14 -14.89 -5.63 -12.00
CA VAL A 14 -14.71 -4.25 -11.58
C VAL A 14 -14.78 -4.29 -10.05
N PHE A 15 -13.64 -4.54 -9.40
CA PHE A 15 -13.52 -4.46 -7.96
C PHE A 15 -13.89 -3.05 -7.55
N GLU A 16 -15.08 -2.90 -6.95
CA GLU A 16 -15.57 -1.62 -6.47
C GLU A 16 -14.58 -1.10 -5.42
N GLN A 17 -13.97 0.05 -5.67
CA GLN A 17 -13.01 0.65 -4.75
C GLN A 17 -13.68 0.89 -3.40
N SER A 18 -13.03 0.47 -2.32
CA SER A 18 -13.50 0.68 -0.97
C SER A 18 -13.66 2.18 -0.66
N PRO A 19 -14.54 2.57 0.29
CA PRO A 19 -14.68 3.98 0.69
C PRO A 19 -13.36 4.63 1.13
N ALA A 20 -12.45 3.86 1.75
CA ALA A 20 -11.13 4.34 2.16
C ALA A 20 -10.22 4.65 0.96
N GLU A 21 -10.21 3.77 -0.05
CA GLU A 21 -9.45 3.98 -1.30
C GLU A 21 -9.95 5.23 -2.05
N ARG A 22 -11.26 5.42 -2.10
CA ARG A 22 -11.86 6.63 -2.70
C ARG A 22 -11.49 7.90 -1.93
N ALA A 23 -11.48 7.85 -0.60
CA ALA A 23 -11.06 8.97 0.23
C ALA A 23 -9.58 9.32 0.01
N HIS A 24 -8.70 8.31 -0.11
CA HIS A 24 -7.29 8.53 -0.42
C HIS A 24 -7.12 9.18 -1.79
N ALA A 25 -7.77 8.64 -2.83
CA ALA A 25 -7.68 9.18 -4.18
C ALA A 25 -8.13 10.65 -4.24
N SER A 26 -9.24 10.99 -3.56
CA SER A 26 -9.73 12.36 -3.47
C SER A 26 -8.72 13.30 -2.80
N ALA A 27 -8.21 12.91 -1.62
CA ALA A 27 -7.21 13.71 -0.90
C ALA A 27 -5.92 13.88 -1.71
N ILE A 28 -5.43 12.81 -2.33
CA ILE A 28 -4.19 12.84 -3.13
C ILE A 28 -4.33 13.73 -4.36
N ARG A 29 -5.48 13.70 -5.05
CA ARG A 29 -5.71 14.58 -6.21
C ARG A 29 -5.67 16.08 -5.87
N VAL A 30 -5.97 16.46 -4.63
CA VAL A 30 -5.84 17.86 -4.18
C VAL A 30 -4.37 18.30 -4.17
N PHE A 31 -3.45 17.44 -3.72
CA PHE A 31 -2.02 17.76 -3.60
C PHE A 31 -1.20 17.39 -4.85
N CYS A 32 -1.67 16.40 -5.62
CA CYS A 32 -1.02 15.89 -6.82
C CYS A 32 -2.00 15.91 -8.01
N PRO A 33 -2.45 17.10 -8.47
CA PRO A 33 -3.55 17.22 -9.44
C PRO A 33 -3.21 16.71 -10.85
N ARG A 34 -1.92 16.45 -11.13
CA ARG A 34 -1.44 15.97 -12.43
C ARG A 34 -0.99 14.50 -12.41
N ALA A 35 -1.18 13.80 -11.29
CA ALA A 35 -0.86 12.38 -11.21
C ALA A 35 -1.73 11.60 -12.19
N ASP A 36 -1.11 10.78 -13.04
CA ASP A 36 -1.83 9.81 -13.86
C ASP A 36 -2.42 8.69 -12.99
N ASP A 37 -3.22 7.82 -13.59
CA ASP A 37 -3.92 6.75 -12.84
C ASP A 37 -2.95 5.78 -12.17
N MET A 38 -1.78 5.51 -12.77
CA MET A 38 -0.77 4.62 -12.19
C MET A 38 -0.08 5.28 -11.00
N GLU A 39 0.33 6.54 -11.14
CA GLU A 39 0.92 7.32 -10.06
C GLU A 39 -0.05 7.47 -8.90
N LEU A 40 -1.32 7.79 -9.19
CA LEU A 40 -2.38 7.91 -8.20
C LEU A 40 -2.58 6.59 -7.45
N ALA A 41 -2.65 5.46 -8.15
CA ALA A 41 -2.78 4.15 -7.53
C ALA A 41 -1.63 3.85 -6.56
N VAL A 42 -0.38 4.10 -6.96
CA VAL A 42 0.79 3.87 -6.11
C VAL A 42 0.79 4.80 -4.89
N ARG A 43 0.38 6.06 -5.04
CA ARG A 43 0.25 7.00 -3.91
C ARG A 43 -0.87 6.57 -2.94
N CYS A 44 -1.99 6.06 -3.46
CA CYS A 44 -3.05 5.46 -2.64
C CYS A 44 -2.56 4.24 -1.86
N ASP A 45 -1.77 3.36 -2.49
CA ASP A 45 -1.14 2.22 -1.81
C ASP A 45 -0.21 2.68 -0.68
N LEU A 46 0.60 3.71 -0.91
CA LEU A 46 1.47 4.29 0.13
C LEU A 46 0.66 4.85 1.30
N ALA A 47 -0.46 5.53 1.03
CA ALA A 47 -1.38 6.01 2.07
C ALA A 47 -2.02 4.85 2.86
N ALA A 48 -2.41 3.76 2.18
CA ALA A 48 -2.93 2.57 2.84
C ALA A 48 -1.87 1.87 3.72
N ILE A 49 -0.64 1.75 3.22
CA ILE A 49 0.51 1.21 3.98
C ILE A 49 0.75 2.05 5.24
N ARG A 50 0.78 3.38 5.12
CA ARG A 50 0.93 4.31 6.25
C ARG A 50 -0.12 4.04 7.33
N ASP A 51 -1.38 3.93 6.94
CA ASP A 51 -2.48 3.77 7.90
C ASP A 51 -2.43 2.40 8.59
N ALA A 52 -2.14 1.34 7.82
CA ALA A 52 -1.94 0.00 8.36
C ALA A 52 -0.74 -0.05 9.34
N ALA A 53 0.38 0.58 8.98
CA ALA A 53 1.57 0.66 9.82
C ALA A 53 1.31 1.45 11.10
N SER A 54 0.59 2.57 11.01
CA SER A 54 0.20 3.40 12.16
C SER A 54 -0.71 2.65 13.14
N ILE A 55 -1.65 1.86 12.62
CA ILE A 55 -2.48 0.98 13.46
C ILE A 55 -1.62 -0.12 14.10
N GLY A 56 -0.74 -0.77 13.33
CA GLY A 56 0.16 -1.80 13.84
C GLY A 56 1.09 -1.29 14.95
N ALA A 57 1.77 -0.16 14.72
CA ALA A 57 2.69 0.44 15.67
C ALA A 57 2.01 0.75 17.02
N ARG A 58 0.77 1.25 16.99
CA ARG A 58 -0.03 1.50 18.21
C ARG A 58 -0.37 0.21 18.97
N ARG A 59 -0.53 -0.92 18.28
CA ARG A 59 -0.83 -2.22 18.90
C ARG A 59 0.41 -2.90 19.49
N ALA A 60 1.57 -2.73 18.84
CA ALA A 60 2.82 -3.40 19.18
C ALA A 60 3.54 -2.89 20.45
N LYS A 61 3.02 -1.84 21.11
CA LYS A 61 3.47 -1.33 22.43
C LYS A 61 4.99 -1.42 22.70
N ALA A 62 5.75 -0.45 22.19
CA ALA A 62 7.18 -0.21 22.49
C ALA A 62 8.19 -1.33 22.14
N ASP A 63 7.76 -2.40 21.48
CA ASP A 63 8.67 -3.44 21.01
C ASP A 63 9.40 -3.07 19.71
N SER A 64 10.40 -3.86 19.33
CA SER A 64 11.20 -3.62 18.10
C SER A 64 10.34 -3.55 16.83
N SER A 65 9.21 -4.25 16.78
CA SER A 65 8.23 -4.16 15.68
C SER A 65 7.59 -2.78 15.60
N ALA A 66 7.30 -2.12 16.72
CA ALA A 66 6.77 -0.76 16.75
C ALA A 66 7.76 0.26 16.17
N VAL A 67 9.07 0.07 16.38
CA VAL A 67 10.12 0.92 15.80
C VAL A 67 10.15 0.79 14.27
N ILE A 68 10.12 -0.45 13.76
CA ILE A 68 10.10 -0.72 12.32
C ILE A 68 8.84 -0.10 11.68
N LEU A 69 7.68 -0.32 12.29
CA LEU A 69 6.41 0.21 11.79
C LEU A 69 6.38 1.75 11.86
N GLY A 70 7.02 2.37 12.85
CA GLY A 70 7.20 3.81 12.93
C GLY A 70 7.97 4.38 11.74
N GLU A 71 9.07 3.73 11.34
CA GLU A 71 9.82 4.13 10.14
C GLU A 71 9.01 3.92 8.85
N VAL A 72 8.21 2.86 8.76
CA VAL A 72 7.28 2.67 7.64
C VAL A 72 6.27 3.83 7.56
N VAL A 73 5.67 4.23 8.68
CA VAL A 73 4.75 5.38 8.73
C VAL A 73 5.42 6.65 8.22
N ARG A 74 6.64 6.94 8.71
CA ARG A 74 7.39 8.13 8.32
C ARG A 74 7.69 8.12 6.82
N MET A 75 8.31 7.05 6.32
CA MET A 75 8.68 6.93 4.90
C MET A 75 7.46 6.93 3.97
N ALA A 76 6.36 6.26 4.36
CA ALA A 76 5.14 6.27 3.58
C ALA A 76 4.54 7.69 3.51
N THR A 77 4.50 8.41 4.64
CA THR A 77 4.02 9.80 4.71
C THR A 77 4.81 10.72 3.80
N ASP A 78 6.14 10.65 3.86
CA ASP A 78 7.02 11.41 2.97
C ASP A 78 6.76 11.04 1.50
N GLY A 79 6.55 9.76 1.22
CA GLY A 79 6.31 9.23 -0.12
C GLY A 79 4.98 9.62 -0.76
N VAL A 80 3.87 9.71 0.01
CA VAL A 80 2.51 9.95 -0.53
C VAL A 80 2.46 11.20 -1.40
N TYR A 81 3.16 12.27 -1.01
CA TYR A 81 3.11 13.57 -1.68
C TYR A 81 4.45 14.02 -2.27
N ALA A 82 5.49 13.17 -2.22
CA ALA A 82 6.79 13.52 -2.75
C ALA A 82 6.75 13.77 -4.27
N ALA A 83 7.54 14.73 -4.74
CA ALA A 83 7.81 14.98 -6.15
C ALA A 83 8.84 13.97 -6.69
N LEU A 84 8.47 12.70 -6.74
CA LEU A 84 9.31 11.60 -7.21
C LEU A 84 8.73 10.99 -8.51
N PRO A 85 9.59 10.50 -9.42
CA PRO A 85 9.14 9.70 -10.54
C PRO A 85 8.35 8.47 -10.07
N VAL A 86 7.28 8.11 -10.79
CA VAL A 86 6.42 6.96 -10.46
C VAL A 86 7.21 5.66 -10.27
N SER A 87 8.28 5.45 -11.04
CA SER A 87 9.17 4.28 -10.89
C SER A 87 9.85 4.21 -9.53
N ARG A 88 10.17 5.35 -8.91
CA ARG A 88 10.70 5.42 -7.54
C ARG A 88 9.61 5.20 -6.51
N LEU A 89 8.40 5.72 -6.73
CA LEU A 89 7.24 5.46 -5.86
C LEU A 89 6.89 3.96 -5.84
N ILE A 90 6.94 3.28 -6.99
CA ILE A 90 6.71 1.83 -7.09
C ILE A 90 7.75 1.06 -6.26
N ARG A 91 9.03 1.44 -6.37
CA ARG A 91 10.10 0.81 -5.57
C ARG A 91 9.91 1.07 -4.08
N LEU A 92 9.57 2.30 -3.70
CA LEU A 92 9.26 2.65 -2.31
C LEU A 92 8.11 1.79 -1.78
N ARG A 93 7.00 1.70 -2.53
CA ARG A 93 5.84 0.86 -2.17
C ARG A 93 6.26 -0.60 -1.94
N ALA A 94 7.04 -1.17 -2.86
CA ALA A 94 7.51 -2.54 -2.75
C ALA A 94 8.38 -2.75 -1.50
N THR A 95 9.33 -1.85 -1.24
CA THR A 95 10.18 -1.89 -0.05
C THR A 95 9.35 -1.80 1.23
N LEU A 96 8.38 -0.89 1.30
CA LEU A 96 7.57 -0.72 2.50
C LEU A 96 6.65 -1.93 2.76
N ASN A 97 6.10 -2.55 1.71
CA ASN A 97 5.35 -3.80 1.86
C ASN A 97 6.23 -4.92 2.41
N PHE A 98 7.46 -5.07 1.90
CA PHE A 98 8.41 -6.04 2.44
C PHE A 98 8.74 -5.77 3.91
N THR A 99 8.97 -4.50 4.28
CA THR A 99 9.21 -4.10 5.67
C THR A 99 8.02 -4.38 6.58
N MET A 100 6.79 -4.19 6.08
CA MET A 100 5.56 -4.54 6.81
C MET A 100 5.47 -6.05 7.08
N GLU A 101 5.84 -6.89 6.11
CA GLU A 101 5.88 -8.35 6.29
C GLU A 101 6.94 -8.76 7.33
N ALA A 102 8.12 -8.14 7.28
CA ALA A 102 9.17 -8.36 8.26
C ALA A 102 8.73 -7.95 9.68
N ALA A 103 8.09 -6.80 9.84
CA ALA A 103 7.55 -6.36 11.13
C ALA A 103 6.52 -7.36 11.69
N ARG A 104 5.61 -7.85 10.84
CA ARG A 104 4.65 -8.90 11.24
C ARG A 104 5.33 -10.21 11.61
N ALA A 105 6.44 -10.57 10.97
CA ALA A 105 7.21 -11.76 11.31
C ALA A 105 7.83 -11.63 12.71
N VAL A 106 8.40 -10.46 13.02
CA VAL A 106 8.93 -10.15 14.37
C VAL A 106 7.82 -10.24 15.41
N GLU A 107 6.66 -9.64 15.16
CA GLU A 107 5.50 -9.73 16.07
C GLU A 107 5.07 -11.18 16.35
N ARG A 108 5.10 -12.06 15.35
CA ARG A 108 4.77 -13.48 15.56
C ARG A 108 5.81 -14.17 16.45
N THR A 109 7.10 -13.98 16.14
CA THR A 109 8.18 -14.60 16.95
C THR A 109 8.17 -14.15 18.40
N GLN A 110 7.76 -12.91 18.69
CA GLN A 110 7.66 -12.39 20.05
C GLN A 110 6.43 -12.87 20.83
N ARG A 111 5.39 -13.37 20.15
CA ARG A 111 4.21 -13.96 20.80
C ARG A 111 4.38 -15.43 21.13
N ASP A 112 5.21 -16.11 20.33
CA ASP A 112 5.43 -17.56 20.44
C ASP A 112 6.58 -17.92 21.41
N GLY A 113 7.38 -16.93 21.84
CA GLY A 113 8.49 -17.09 22.79
C GLY A 113 8.20 -16.47 24.14
#